data_AF-A0A8S3J870-F1
#
_entry.id   AF-A0A8S3J870-F1
#
_cell.length_a   1.000
_cell.length_b   1.000
_cell.length_c   1.000
_cell.angle_alpha   90.00
_cell.angle_beta   90.00
_cell.angle_gamma   90.00
#
_symmetry.space_group_name_H-M   'P 1'
#
loop_
_entity.id
_entity.type
_entity.pdbx_description
1 polymer ?
#
loop_
_entity_poly.entity_id
_entity_poly.type
_entity_poly.pdbx_seq_one_letter_code
_entity_poly.pdbx_strand_id
1 'polypeptide(L)'
;TKFQIVLEGIVGQFGLGDIAIDDIVVYQSCPNEDRLCSFEDPKLCSYSNDATTQYNWIRATGNDPVATGFKPLTDHTDGTSYGAYMLVDISKPAPGVTDQRARLTSPVIVPNGEQCVEFWYYSDGDLISALSKLQLFVRTSKQTTNTTGYLIWSKNILREGQWRLSQQRIPHGLSLTPYQVIFESIIFKFGPNSPTVAIDDVFIRDRAC
;
A
#
# COMPACT_ATOMS: atom_id res chain seq x y z
N THR A 1 24.73 -24.10 -6.89
CA THR A 1 24.32 -23.93 -8.30
C THR A 1 24.92 -22.64 -8.81
N LYS A 2 25.50 -22.61 -10.02
CA LYS A 2 26.07 -21.38 -10.60
C LYS A 2 25.07 -20.84 -11.63
N PHE A 3 24.75 -19.56 -11.56
CA PHE A 3 23.86 -18.89 -12.51
C PHE A 3 24.38 -17.48 -12.83
N GLN A 4 23.86 -16.89 -13.89
CA GLN A 4 24.15 -15.54 -14.33
C GLN A 4 22.82 -14.84 -14.64
N ILE A 5 22.67 -13.59 -14.19
CA ILE A 5 21.56 -12.72 -14.58
C ILE A 5 22.08 -11.81 -15.69
N VAL A 6 21.36 -11.76 -16.81
CA VAL A 6 21.69 -10.93 -17.97
C VAL A 6 20.54 -9.97 -18.19
N LEU A 7 20.84 -8.67 -18.13
CA LEU A 7 19.90 -7.60 -18.46
C LEU A 7 20.28 -7.08 -19.85
N GLU A 8 19.37 -7.22 -20.81
CA GLU A 8 19.57 -6.79 -22.19
C GLU A 8 18.70 -5.58 -22.49
N GLY A 9 19.35 -4.46 -22.87
CA GLY A 9 18.67 -3.25 -23.31
C GLY A 9 18.76 -3.12 -24.84
N ILE A 10 17.63 -2.99 -25.51
CA ILE A 10 17.55 -2.79 -26.97
C ILE A 10 17.01 -1.40 -27.24
N VAL A 11 17.87 -0.47 -27.66
CA VAL A 11 17.44 0.85 -28.13
C VAL A 11 17.04 0.71 -29.60
N GLY A 12 15.78 1.01 -29.92
CA GLY A 12 15.23 0.83 -31.26
C GLY A 12 15.95 1.62 -32.36
N GLN A 13 15.55 1.38 -33.61
CA GLN A 13 16.02 2.14 -34.77
C GLN A 13 15.71 3.63 -34.51
N PHE A 14 16.73 4.50 -34.59
CA PHE A 14 16.74 5.94 -34.27
C PHE A 14 17.41 6.37 -32.95
N GLY A 15 17.72 5.47 -32.00
CA GLY A 15 18.61 5.82 -30.88
C GLY A 15 18.13 6.95 -29.96
N LEU A 16 16.81 7.24 -29.96
CA LEU A 16 16.21 8.37 -29.23
C LEU A 16 15.81 8.01 -27.77
N GLY A 17 16.19 6.83 -27.28
CA GLY A 17 15.79 6.35 -25.95
C GLY A 17 16.98 6.09 -25.04
N ASP A 18 16.94 6.67 -23.85
CA ASP A 18 17.86 6.33 -22.77
C ASP A 18 17.31 5.12 -21.99
N ILE A 19 18.16 4.13 -21.74
CA ILE A 19 17.85 2.99 -20.86
C ILE A 19 18.61 3.19 -19.56
N ALA A 20 17.88 3.32 -18.46
CA ALA A 20 18.44 3.34 -17.12
C ALA A 20 17.97 2.10 -16.36
N ILE A 21 18.89 1.51 -15.60
CA ILE A 21 18.61 0.44 -14.66
C ILE A 21 18.96 1.00 -13.29
N ASP A 22 18.06 0.81 -12.34
CA ASP A 22 18.31 1.14 -10.94
C ASP A 22 17.80 0.02 -10.05
N ASP A 23 18.40 -0.10 -8.86
CA ASP A 23 18.01 -1.01 -7.78
C ASP A 23 17.77 -2.48 -8.18
N ILE A 24 18.82 -3.20 -8.58
CA ILE A 24 18.77 -4.67 -8.76
C ILE A 24 18.98 -5.37 -7.41
N VAL A 25 17.99 -6.13 -6.96
CA VAL A 25 18.11 -6.99 -5.76
C VAL A 25 17.88 -8.45 -6.14
N VAL A 26 18.82 -9.31 -5.76
CA VAL A 26 18.77 -10.76 -6.02
C VAL A 26 18.65 -11.49 -4.69
N TYR A 27 17.61 -12.30 -4.54
CA TYR A 27 17.39 -13.10 -3.34
C TYR A 27 17.83 -14.56 -3.56
N GLN A 28 18.49 -15.14 -2.56
CA GLN A 28 19.02 -16.52 -2.62
C GLN A 28 17.92 -17.60 -2.53
N SER A 29 16.76 -17.20 -1.99
CA SER A 29 15.45 -17.85 -2.02
C SER A 29 14.43 -16.73 -2.23
N CYS A 30 13.18 -17.00 -2.63
CA CYS A 30 12.15 -15.96 -2.54
C CYS A 30 12.21 -15.34 -1.12
N PRO A 31 12.21 -14.00 -0.97
CA PRO A 31 12.14 -13.38 0.36
C PRO A 31 10.97 -14.04 1.08
N ASN A 32 11.14 -14.45 2.34
CA ASN A 32 10.09 -15.13 3.11
C ASN A 32 8.72 -14.53 2.78
N GLU A 33 7.93 -15.24 1.97
CA GLU A 33 6.64 -14.76 1.46
C GLU A 33 5.67 -14.48 2.63
N ASP A 34 5.96 -15.03 3.81
CA ASP A 34 5.28 -14.77 5.08
C ASP A 34 5.16 -13.27 5.43
N ARG A 35 5.94 -12.39 4.80
CA ARG A 35 5.94 -10.94 5.04
C ARG A 35 5.72 -10.07 3.81
N LEU A 36 5.42 -10.68 2.67
CA LEU A 36 4.87 -10.01 1.50
C LEU A 36 3.37 -10.23 1.48
N CYS A 37 2.61 -9.16 1.27
CA CYS A 37 1.24 -9.27 0.83
C CYS A 37 1.00 -8.47 -0.45
N SER A 38 0.92 -9.21 -1.57
CA SER A 38 0.49 -8.70 -2.89
C SER A 38 -1.04 -8.73 -3.06
N PHE A 39 -1.78 -9.17 -2.04
CA PHE A 39 -3.26 -9.28 -2.07
C PHE A 39 -3.86 -10.19 -3.14
N GLU A 40 -3.04 -10.96 -3.87
CA GLU A 40 -3.52 -11.94 -4.85
C GLU A 40 -4.34 -13.06 -4.21
N ASP A 41 -3.99 -13.51 -3.01
CA ASP A 41 -4.82 -14.46 -2.26
C ASP A 41 -6.02 -13.73 -1.60
N PRO A 42 -7.27 -14.18 -1.81
CA PRO A 42 -8.46 -13.62 -1.16
C PRO A 42 -8.45 -13.67 0.39
N LYS A 43 -7.53 -14.43 1.00
CA LYS A 43 -7.27 -14.41 2.46
C LYS A 43 -6.50 -13.18 2.93
N LEU A 44 -6.05 -12.32 2.01
CA LEU A 44 -5.41 -11.03 2.28
C LEU A 44 -4.19 -11.14 3.19
N CYS A 45 -3.48 -12.26 3.20
CA CYS A 45 -2.34 -12.51 4.10
C CYS A 45 -2.68 -12.23 5.58
N SER A 46 -3.93 -12.49 5.99
CA SER A 46 -4.48 -12.17 7.31
C SER A 46 -4.57 -10.67 7.66
N TYR A 47 -4.48 -9.77 6.67
CA TYR A 47 -4.88 -8.38 6.87
C TYR A 47 -6.39 -8.30 7.09
N SER A 48 -6.81 -7.37 7.95
CA SER A 48 -8.21 -7.23 8.34
C SER A 48 -8.63 -5.77 8.44
N ASN A 49 -9.86 -5.48 8.06
CA ASN A 49 -10.47 -4.17 8.27
C ASN A 49 -10.78 -3.92 9.76
N ASP A 50 -10.63 -2.67 10.19
CA ASP A 50 -11.08 -2.21 11.50
C ASP A 50 -12.60 -1.96 11.46
N ALA A 51 -13.37 -2.78 12.19
CA ALA A 51 -14.83 -2.65 12.23
C ALA A 51 -15.32 -1.36 12.93
N THR A 52 -14.43 -0.60 13.58
CA THR A 52 -14.77 0.67 14.22
C THR A 52 -14.70 1.86 13.27
N THR A 53 -14.15 1.69 12.07
CA THR A 53 -14.08 2.76 11.05
C THR A 53 -15.33 2.78 10.16
N GLN A 54 -15.59 3.93 9.55
CA GLN A 54 -16.80 4.17 8.75
C GLN A 54 -16.77 3.40 7.41
N TYR A 55 -15.58 3.15 6.89
CA TYR A 55 -15.35 2.46 5.63
C TYR A 55 -14.32 1.35 5.77
N ASN A 56 -14.25 0.55 4.72
CA ASN A 56 -13.33 -0.57 4.60
C ASN A 56 -12.41 -0.37 3.40
N TRP A 57 -11.27 -1.04 3.46
CA TRP A 57 -10.51 -1.43 2.30
C TRP A 57 -11.13 -2.69 1.69
N ILE A 58 -11.28 -2.72 0.38
CA ILE A 58 -11.79 -3.85 -0.39
C ILE A 58 -10.69 -4.35 -1.32
N ARG A 59 -10.64 -5.68 -1.52
CA ARG A 59 -9.82 -6.27 -2.58
C ARG A 59 -10.49 -5.96 -3.92
N ALA A 60 -9.76 -5.34 -4.83
CA ALA A 60 -10.25 -4.97 -6.16
C ALA A 60 -9.21 -5.30 -7.23
N THR A 61 -9.68 -5.41 -8.47
CA THR A 61 -8.88 -5.62 -9.67
C THR A 61 -9.11 -4.51 -10.68
N GLY A 62 -8.27 -4.41 -11.70
CA GLY A 62 -8.45 -3.50 -12.83
C GLY A 62 -9.74 -3.74 -13.63
N ASN A 63 -10.36 -4.92 -13.54
CA ASN A 63 -11.59 -5.26 -14.25
C ASN A 63 -12.89 -5.02 -13.45
N ASP A 64 -12.83 -4.82 -12.14
CA ASP A 64 -14.04 -4.65 -11.32
C ASP A 64 -14.82 -3.35 -11.61
N PRO A 65 -16.16 -3.37 -11.70
CA PRO A 65 -16.91 -2.12 -11.77
C PRO A 65 -16.80 -1.38 -10.44
N VAL A 66 -16.32 -0.12 -10.47
CA VAL A 66 -16.25 0.75 -9.29
C VAL A 66 -17.19 1.92 -9.44
N ALA A 67 -17.83 2.29 -8.33
CA ALA A 67 -18.89 3.30 -8.29
C ALA A 67 -18.49 4.69 -8.83
N THR A 68 -17.21 5.05 -8.79
CA THR A 68 -16.73 6.39 -9.18
C THR A 68 -15.94 6.40 -10.49
N GLY A 69 -15.66 5.25 -11.10
CA GLY A 69 -14.88 5.15 -12.35
C GLY A 69 -13.38 5.44 -12.23
N PHE A 70 -12.89 5.91 -11.08
CA PHE A 70 -11.47 6.18 -10.84
C PHE A 70 -10.84 5.08 -9.98
N LYS A 71 -9.98 4.26 -10.59
CA LYS A 71 -9.17 3.22 -9.94
C LYS A 71 -7.90 2.94 -10.76
N PRO A 72 -6.88 2.28 -10.18
CA PRO A 72 -5.83 1.67 -10.98
C PRO A 72 -6.44 0.72 -12.02
N LEU A 73 -5.99 0.82 -13.27
CA LEU A 73 -6.42 -0.11 -14.33
C LEU A 73 -5.65 -1.43 -14.28
N THR A 74 -4.51 -1.42 -13.58
CA THR A 74 -3.66 -2.59 -13.37
C THR A 74 -3.19 -2.65 -11.93
N ASP A 75 -3.00 -3.87 -11.43
CA ASP A 75 -2.27 -4.12 -10.19
C ASP A 75 -0.79 -3.74 -10.36
N HIS A 76 -0.09 -3.59 -9.24
CA HIS A 76 1.34 -3.29 -9.29
C HIS A 76 2.18 -4.56 -9.50
N THR A 77 1.81 -5.68 -8.87
CA THR A 77 2.57 -6.94 -8.84
C THR A 77 2.90 -7.46 -10.25
N ASP A 78 1.87 -7.66 -11.06
CA ASP A 78 1.96 -8.27 -12.39
C ASP A 78 1.74 -7.24 -13.52
N GLY A 79 1.27 -6.03 -13.18
CA GLY A 79 0.97 -4.99 -14.16
C GLY A 79 -0.24 -5.33 -15.04
N THR A 80 -1.20 -6.11 -14.52
CA THR A 80 -2.34 -6.61 -15.27
C THR A 80 -3.67 -6.10 -14.73
N SER A 81 -4.73 -6.14 -15.53
CA SER A 81 -6.06 -5.81 -15.03
C SER A 81 -6.70 -6.91 -14.17
N TYR A 82 -6.04 -8.07 -14.05
CA TYR A 82 -6.52 -9.24 -13.30
C TYR A 82 -5.92 -9.36 -11.91
N GLY A 83 -4.71 -8.83 -11.70
CA GLY A 83 -4.11 -8.79 -10.38
C GLY A 83 -4.90 -7.89 -9.43
N ALA A 84 -4.67 -8.11 -8.15
CA ALA A 84 -5.47 -7.56 -7.07
C ALA A 84 -4.67 -6.62 -6.20
N TYR A 85 -5.37 -5.61 -5.70
CA TYR A 85 -4.83 -4.64 -4.76
C TYR A 85 -5.91 -4.28 -3.74
N MET A 86 -5.53 -3.57 -2.67
CA MET A 86 -6.48 -3.04 -1.71
C MET A 86 -6.88 -1.62 -2.09
N LEU A 87 -8.19 -1.40 -2.23
CA LEU A 87 -8.79 -0.12 -2.61
C LEU A 87 -9.70 0.37 -1.49
N VAL A 88 -9.70 1.67 -1.20
CA VAL A 88 -10.67 2.25 -0.26
C VAL A 88 -12.08 2.18 -0.86
N ASP A 89 -13.01 1.55 -0.15
CA ASP A 89 -14.39 1.40 -0.62
C ASP A 89 -15.16 2.72 -0.49
N ILE A 90 -15.35 3.36 -1.64
CA ILE A 90 -16.11 4.60 -1.78
C ILE A 90 -17.51 4.38 -2.39
N SER A 91 -17.96 3.11 -2.48
CA SER A 91 -19.26 2.74 -3.08
C SER A 91 -20.48 3.22 -2.29
N LYS A 92 -20.29 3.51 -1.00
CA LYS A 92 -21.34 4.03 -0.11
C LYS A 92 -21.02 5.47 0.30
N PRO A 93 -21.15 6.45 -0.60
CA PRO A 93 -20.94 7.84 -0.23
C PRO A 93 -21.88 8.19 0.92
N ALA A 94 -21.35 8.84 1.97
CA ALA A 94 -22.14 9.47 3.01
C ALA A 94 -22.08 11.00 2.79
N PRO A 95 -23.00 11.57 1.99
CA PRO A 95 -22.93 12.97 1.62
C PRO A 95 -22.95 13.87 2.86
N GLY A 96 -22.04 14.85 2.90
CA GLY A 96 -21.99 15.83 3.98
C GLY A 96 -21.20 15.42 5.22
N VAL A 97 -20.60 14.22 5.25
CA VAL A 97 -19.68 13.80 6.31
C VAL A 97 -18.24 13.96 5.82
N THR A 98 -17.41 14.60 6.64
CA THR A 98 -15.97 14.76 6.37
C THR A 98 -15.13 13.85 7.24
N ASP A 99 -13.87 13.65 6.82
CA ASP A 99 -12.83 12.94 7.58
C ASP A 99 -13.19 11.50 7.96
N GLN A 100 -13.90 10.81 7.07
CA GLN A 100 -14.26 9.42 7.30
C GLN A 100 -13.05 8.52 7.00
N ARG A 101 -12.96 7.44 7.78
CA ARG A 101 -11.75 6.62 7.87
C ARG A 101 -12.00 5.21 7.37
N ALA A 102 -10.94 4.61 6.84
CA ALA A 102 -10.83 3.18 6.62
C ALA A 102 -9.46 2.72 7.14
N ARG A 103 -9.41 1.63 7.90
CA ARG A 103 -8.15 1.06 8.39
C ARG A 103 -8.01 -0.39 7.97
N LEU A 104 -6.85 -0.71 7.39
CA LEU A 104 -6.41 -2.07 7.12
C LEU A 104 -5.24 -2.40 8.05
N THR A 105 -5.40 -3.42 8.87
CA THR A 105 -4.44 -3.83 9.91
C THR A 105 -3.75 -5.12 9.47
N SER A 106 -2.42 -5.17 9.57
CA SER A 106 -1.64 -6.39 9.31
C SER A 106 -1.85 -7.46 10.39
N PRO A 107 -1.46 -8.72 10.14
CA PRO A 107 -1.20 -9.67 11.23
C PRO A 107 -0.10 -9.14 12.17
N VAL A 108 0.06 -9.80 13.33
CA VAL A 108 1.12 -9.47 14.28
C VAL A 108 2.48 -9.86 13.70
N ILE A 109 3.39 -8.90 13.69
CA ILE A 109 4.76 -9.01 13.19
C ILE A 109 5.69 -9.12 14.38
N VAL A 110 6.51 -10.17 14.42
CA VAL A 110 7.57 -10.34 15.43
C VAL A 110 8.89 -9.73 14.90
N PRO A 111 9.34 -8.57 15.39
CA PRO A 111 10.53 -7.90 14.83
C PRO A 111 11.79 -8.75 14.94
N ASN A 112 12.66 -8.66 13.93
CA ASN A 112 13.99 -9.25 13.95
C ASN A 112 15.00 -8.26 13.35
N GLY A 113 15.82 -7.64 14.21
CA GLY A 113 16.75 -6.60 13.78
C GLY A 113 16.05 -5.28 13.41
N GLU A 114 16.65 -4.53 12.48
CA GLU A 114 16.01 -3.33 11.93
C GLU A 114 14.77 -3.70 11.11
N GLN A 115 13.78 -2.80 11.08
CA GLN A 115 12.51 -3.05 10.43
C GLN A 115 12.23 -1.95 9.41
N CYS A 116 11.93 -2.34 8.18
CA CYS A 116 11.51 -1.47 7.09
C CYS A 116 10.15 -1.93 6.54
N VAL A 117 9.20 -1.01 6.42
CA VAL A 117 7.94 -1.24 5.73
C VAL A 117 8.06 -0.66 4.33
N GLU A 118 7.91 -1.49 3.31
CA GLU A 118 7.88 -1.07 1.91
C GLU A 118 6.48 -1.37 1.37
N PHE A 119 5.88 -0.45 0.63
CA PHE A 119 4.58 -0.69 0.01
C PHE A 119 4.39 0.20 -1.20
N TRP A 120 3.60 -0.27 -2.16
CA TRP A 120 3.16 0.53 -3.28
C TRP A 120 1.82 1.17 -2.96
N TYR A 121 1.64 2.41 -3.39
CA TYR A 121 0.36 3.11 -3.28
C TYR A 121 0.02 3.83 -4.58
N TYR A 122 -1.28 3.97 -4.82
CA TYR A 122 -1.84 4.76 -5.90
C TYR A 122 -2.73 5.83 -5.28
N SER A 123 -2.58 7.07 -5.74
CA SER A 123 -3.49 8.15 -5.39
C SER A 123 -3.88 8.96 -6.62
N ASP A 124 -5.16 9.23 -6.75
CA ASP A 124 -5.69 10.17 -7.75
C ASP A 124 -6.89 10.90 -7.17
N GLY A 125 -6.99 12.19 -7.44
CA GLY A 125 -7.98 13.06 -6.81
C GLY A 125 -8.01 14.45 -7.40
N ASP A 126 -9.02 15.23 -7.02
CA ASP A 126 -9.11 16.64 -7.37
C ASP A 126 -8.37 17.53 -6.33
N LEU A 127 -8.46 18.86 -6.49
CA LEU A 127 -7.83 19.80 -5.57
C LEU A 127 -8.38 19.69 -4.13
N ILE A 128 -9.65 19.33 -3.96
CA ILE A 128 -10.27 19.17 -2.64
C ILE A 128 -9.76 17.90 -1.97
N SER A 129 -9.46 16.87 -2.76
CA SER A 129 -8.90 15.60 -2.31
C SER A 129 -7.54 15.74 -1.63
N ALA A 130 -6.82 16.86 -1.83
CA ALA A 130 -5.57 17.16 -1.12
C ALA A 130 -5.74 17.32 0.40
N LEU A 131 -6.98 17.43 0.90
CA LEU A 131 -7.30 17.40 2.33
C LEU A 131 -7.43 15.96 2.88
N SER A 132 -7.62 14.98 1.99
CA SER A 132 -7.60 13.55 2.31
C SER A 132 -6.17 13.07 2.52
N LYS A 133 -5.99 11.97 3.27
CA LYS A 133 -4.68 11.43 3.63
C LYS A 133 -4.62 9.91 3.54
N LEU A 134 -3.47 9.39 3.13
CA LEU A 134 -3.04 8.02 3.39
C LEU A 134 -1.97 8.06 4.48
N GLN A 135 -2.12 7.22 5.51
CA GLN A 135 -1.28 7.21 6.69
C GLN A 135 -0.85 5.80 7.05
N LEU A 136 0.35 5.68 7.61
CA LEU A 136 0.91 4.45 8.14
C LEU A 136 1.17 4.60 9.63
N PHE A 137 0.58 3.71 10.41
CA PHE A 137 0.78 3.61 11.85
C PHE A 137 1.46 2.30 12.23
N VAL A 138 2.16 2.33 13.37
CA VAL A 138 2.70 1.15 14.03
C VAL A 138 2.05 1.03 15.40
N ARG A 139 1.37 -0.09 15.64
CA ARG A 139 0.77 -0.42 16.94
C ARG A 139 1.55 -1.55 17.59
N THR A 140 2.18 -1.25 18.72
CA THR A 140 2.94 -2.26 19.48
C THR A 140 2.01 -3.13 20.33
N SER A 141 2.40 -4.36 20.63
CA SER A 141 1.62 -5.27 21.49
C SER A 141 1.43 -4.77 22.92
N LYS A 142 2.22 -3.79 23.35
CA LYS A 142 2.07 -3.10 24.65
C LYS A 142 0.87 -2.15 24.67
N GLN A 143 0.38 -1.71 23.51
CA GLN A 143 -0.75 -0.80 23.40
C GLN A 143 -2.08 -1.57 23.39
N THR A 144 -3.14 -0.93 23.89
CA THR A 144 -4.49 -1.48 23.78
C THR A 144 -4.96 -1.47 22.33
N THR A 145 -5.77 -2.45 21.95
CA THR A 145 -6.36 -2.58 20.60
C THR A 145 -7.24 -1.39 20.21
N ASN A 146 -7.70 -0.60 21.18
CA ASN A 146 -8.52 0.61 20.97
C ASN A 146 -7.69 1.82 20.48
N THR A 147 -6.36 1.73 20.44
CA THR A 147 -5.50 2.77 19.88
C THR A 147 -5.11 2.42 18.45
N THR A 148 -4.96 3.44 17.59
CA THR A 148 -4.43 3.25 16.23
C THR A 148 -2.92 2.97 16.24
N GLY A 149 -2.20 3.43 17.26
CA GLY A 149 -0.74 3.32 17.35
C GLY A 149 -0.03 4.64 17.06
N TYR A 150 1.27 4.55 16.75
CA TYR A 150 2.13 5.70 16.45
C TYR A 150 2.14 5.98 14.95
N LEU A 151 1.88 7.23 14.55
CA LEU A 151 2.00 7.66 13.16
C LEU A 151 3.47 7.69 12.75
N ILE A 152 3.83 6.95 11.70
CA ILE A 152 5.21 6.93 11.17
C ILE A 152 5.32 7.55 9.78
N TRP A 153 4.22 7.58 9.01
CA TRP A 153 4.18 8.23 7.71
C TRP A 153 2.79 8.75 7.38
N SER A 154 2.72 9.87 6.67
CA SER A 154 1.48 10.48 6.22
C SER A 154 1.70 11.19 4.90
N LYS A 155 0.76 11.02 3.97
CA LYS A 155 0.75 11.69 2.67
C LYS A 155 -0.64 12.20 2.35
N ASN A 156 -0.73 13.40 1.81
CA ASN A 156 -1.97 13.93 1.27
C ASN A 156 -2.28 13.24 -0.07
N ILE A 157 -3.55 13.01 -0.36
CA ILE A 157 -3.96 12.41 -1.63
C ILE A 157 -3.89 13.47 -2.74
N LEU A 158 -3.04 13.23 -3.74
CA LEU A 158 -2.82 14.16 -4.85
C LEU A 158 -3.22 13.51 -6.17
N ARG A 159 -3.25 14.31 -7.24
CA ARG A 159 -3.43 13.84 -8.62
C ARG A 159 -2.13 13.25 -9.16
N GLU A 160 -1.82 12.00 -8.79
CA GLU A 160 -0.59 11.33 -9.26
C GLU A 160 -0.84 10.37 -10.43
N GLY A 161 -1.95 9.62 -10.37
CA GLY A 161 -2.40 8.76 -11.46
C GLY A 161 -1.46 7.59 -11.79
N GLN A 162 -0.61 7.19 -10.84
CA GLN A 162 0.38 6.11 -11.02
C GLN A 162 0.75 5.49 -9.68
N TRP A 163 1.23 4.25 -9.71
CA TRP A 163 1.80 3.56 -8.56
C TRP A 163 3.11 4.22 -8.12
N ARG A 164 3.29 4.36 -6.80
CA ARG A 164 4.48 4.95 -6.17
C ARG A 164 4.93 4.08 -5.01
N LEU A 165 6.24 3.91 -4.89
CA LEU A 165 6.86 3.23 -3.76
C LEU A 165 6.92 4.15 -2.54
N SER A 166 6.67 3.58 -1.36
CA SER A 166 6.97 4.17 -0.06
C SER A 166 7.81 3.20 0.76
N GLN A 167 8.89 3.69 1.36
CA GLN A 167 9.75 2.91 2.26
C GLN A 167 9.90 3.67 3.58
N GLN A 168 9.47 3.05 4.67
CA GLN A 168 9.39 3.67 5.99
C GLN A 168 10.12 2.84 7.04
N ARG A 169 11.12 3.45 7.66
CA ARG A 169 11.84 2.85 8.78
C ARG A 169 10.92 2.82 10.00
N ILE A 170 10.75 1.66 10.61
CA ILE A 170 10.09 1.59 11.90
C ILE A 170 11.09 2.03 12.98
N PRO A 171 10.77 3.07 13.79
CA PRO A 171 11.64 3.50 14.86
C PRO A 171 12.00 2.34 15.79
N HIS A 172 13.27 2.21 16.14
CA HIS A 172 13.78 1.09 16.94
C HIS A 172 12.96 0.84 18.23
N GLY A 173 12.55 1.91 18.92
CA GLY A 173 11.72 1.80 20.13
C GLY A 173 10.36 1.14 19.91
N LEU A 174 9.80 1.21 18.71
CA LEU A 174 8.52 0.59 18.34
C LEU A 174 8.68 -0.85 17.85
N SER A 175 9.88 -1.24 17.42
CA SER A 175 10.21 -2.60 16.99
C SER A 175 10.90 -3.42 18.09
N LEU A 176 10.78 -3.04 19.36
CA LEU A 176 11.28 -3.82 20.51
C LEU A 176 10.35 -4.96 20.93
N THR A 177 9.09 -4.91 20.47
CA THR A 177 8.06 -5.91 20.76
C THR A 177 7.26 -6.21 19.51
N PRO A 178 6.53 -7.34 19.46
CA PRO A 178 5.63 -7.60 18.35
C PRO A 178 4.70 -6.41 18.08
N TYR A 179 4.45 -6.13 16.81
CA TYR A 179 3.69 -4.95 16.38
C TYR A 179 2.80 -5.28 15.18
N GLN A 180 1.88 -4.37 14.86
CA GLN A 180 1.11 -4.39 13.61
C GLN A 180 1.36 -3.10 12.86
N VAL A 181 1.34 -3.15 11.54
CA VAL A 181 1.24 -1.96 10.70
C VAL A 181 -0.23 -1.73 10.33
N ILE A 182 -0.64 -0.46 10.31
CA ILE A 182 -2.01 -0.07 10.02
C ILE A 182 -1.99 1.00 8.94
N PHE A 183 -2.62 0.71 7.82
CA PHE A 183 -2.87 1.66 6.75
C PHE A 183 -4.22 2.34 7.01
N GLU A 184 -4.18 3.64 7.32
CA GLU A 184 -5.38 4.45 7.50
C GLU A 184 -5.54 5.39 6.30
N SER A 185 -6.70 5.32 5.65
CA SER A 185 -7.13 6.36 4.71
C SER A 185 -8.14 7.26 5.40
N ILE A 186 -7.96 8.57 5.26
CA ILE A 186 -8.90 9.60 5.69
C ILE A 186 -9.38 10.30 4.42
N ILE A 187 -10.64 10.12 4.08
CA ILE A 187 -11.24 10.79 2.93
C ILE A 187 -11.99 12.02 3.44
N PHE A 188 -11.51 13.20 3.06
CA PHE A 188 -12.07 14.47 3.53
C PHE A 188 -13.51 14.67 3.08
N LYS A 189 -13.86 14.25 1.85
CA LYS A 189 -15.22 14.40 1.33
C LYS A 189 -15.55 13.29 0.34
N PHE A 190 -16.64 12.56 0.60
CA PHE A 190 -17.20 11.61 -0.35
C PHE A 190 -18.18 12.30 -1.31
N GLY A 191 -18.14 11.90 -2.57
CA GLY A 191 -19.08 12.34 -3.60
C GLY A 191 -18.71 11.82 -4.98
N PRO A 192 -19.29 12.40 -6.05
CA PRO A 192 -19.00 12.02 -7.43
C PRO A 192 -17.51 12.11 -7.82
N ASN A 193 -16.76 12.99 -7.13
CA ASN A 193 -15.33 13.21 -7.33
C ASN A 193 -14.48 12.71 -6.14
N SER A 194 -14.96 11.69 -5.42
CA SER A 194 -14.16 11.06 -4.36
C SER A 194 -12.80 10.65 -4.91
N PRO A 195 -11.70 10.86 -4.17
CA PRO A 195 -10.40 10.39 -4.60
C PRO A 195 -10.32 8.87 -4.60
N THR A 196 -9.38 8.37 -5.39
CA THR A 196 -8.93 6.99 -5.40
C THR A 196 -7.71 6.86 -4.50
N VAL A 197 -7.75 5.86 -3.62
CA VAL A 197 -6.61 5.47 -2.79
C VAL A 197 -6.51 3.95 -2.83
N ALA A 198 -5.39 3.44 -3.31
CA ALA A 198 -5.09 2.01 -3.30
C ALA A 198 -3.69 1.76 -2.75
N ILE A 199 -3.49 0.56 -2.19
CA ILE A 199 -2.18 0.04 -1.81
C ILE A 199 -2.02 -1.36 -2.38
N ASP A 200 -0.77 -1.72 -2.65
CA ASP A 200 -0.38 -3.03 -3.15
C ASP A 200 1.00 -3.39 -2.62
N ASP A 201 1.38 -4.66 -2.73
CA ASP A 201 2.75 -5.13 -2.53
C ASP A 201 3.36 -4.65 -1.19
N VAL A 202 2.72 -5.02 -0.07
CA VAL A 202 3.19 -4.65 1.26
C VAL A 202 4.27 -5.63 1.73
N PHE A 203 5.48 -5.12 1.93
CA PHE A 203 6.63 -5.87 2.43
C PHE A 203 7.05 -5.39 3.82
N ILE A 204 7.28 -6.34 4.72
CA ILE A 204 7.97 -6.09 5.99
C ILE A 204 9.36 -6.73 5.94
N ARG A 205 10.41 -5.90 5.95
CA ARG A 205 11.80 -6.33 5.80
C ARG A 205 12.57 -6.23 7.11
N ASP A 206 13.38 -7.25 7.41
CA ASP A 206 14.34 -7.29 8.53
C ASP A 206 15.67 -6.61 8.16
N ARG A 207 15.59 -5.37 7.67
CA ARG A 207 16.75 -4.54 7.28
C ARG A 207 16.44 -3.06 7.44
N ALA A 208 17.47 -2.23 7.33
CA ALA A 208 17.30 -0.81 7.10
C ALA A 208 16.50 -0.55 5.80
N CYS A 209 15.72 0.54 5.81
CA CYS A 209 15.43 1.29 4.59
C CYS A 209 16.67 2.17 4.32
#